data_AF-Q9PEY3-F1
#
_entry.id   AF-Q9PEY3-F1
#
_cell.length_a   1.000
_cell.length_b   1.000
_cell.length_c   1.000
_cell.angle_alpha   90.00
_cell.angle_beta   90.00
_cell.angle_gamma   90.00
#
_symmetry.space_group_name_H-M   'P 1'
#
loop_
_entity.id
_entity.type
_entity.pdbx_description
1 polymer ?
#
loop_
_entity_poly.entity_id
_entity_poly.type
_entity_poly.pdbx_seq_one_letter_code
_entity_poly.pdbx_strand_id
1 'polypeptide(L)'
;MSLRPRLSSSLLAASLLLAGCSSGPPIDSRTGKPMMAGPWENRDLSLEDFQLDFLGQYTVKHAFINGINIGRCYPGSPPDHVQVVMVTSPSGSKTPGIVADGGGKRPPEAWPMRAYFIGSQYSNTSNKYDPDSRTVLRNPDGTPQQKVVKGWTFNALCSAEFAGGNYIGFGIRSAASESIDSHIKDRVAWVSAPDRDYKSNRFIDTPRTETRWGNSWTWYRAYMPTPVGDGVEIWMTPIGNSGYYITVTFNFIEAARQHNTEDYQRARQLMDGILQSVVIQKQ
;
A
#
# COMPACT_ATOMS: atom_id res chain seq x y z
N MET A 1 -26.00 65.08 44.52
CA MET A 1 -26.72 64.75 43.26
C MET A 1 -26.35 63.33 42.89
N SER A 2 -27.18 62.34 43.21
CA SER A 2 -28.40 61.91 42.48
C SER A 2 -28.09 60.97 41.29
N LEU A 3 -28.41 59.69 41.53
CA LEU A 3 -29.13 58.74 40.67
C LEU A 3 -28.57 58.34 39.27
N ARG A 4 -28.19 57.06 39.25
CA ARG A 4 -28.65 55.95 38.38
C ARG A 4 -27.99 55.65 37.01
N PRO A 5 -27.97 54.35 36.64
CA PRO A 5 -27.28 53.77 35.49
C PRO A 5 -28.14 53.84 34.21
N ARG A 6 -27.52 53.63 33.04
CA ARG A 6 -28.26 53.32 31.81
C ARG A 6 -27.62 52.12 31.09
N LEU A 7 -28.34 50.99 31.14
CA LEU A 7 -28.41 50.03 30.04
C LEU A 7 -29.22 50.63 28.88
N SER A 8 -29.01 50.08 27.67
CA SER A 8 -29.76 50.26 26.40
C SER A 8 -29.00 51.12 25.37
N SER A 9 -28.82 50.78 24.08
CA SER A 9 -29.22 49.63 23.26
C SER A 9 -28.52 49.71 21.89
N SER A 10 -28.30 48.53 21.27
CA SER A 10 -28.41 48.21 19.84
C SER A 10 -27.39 48.71 18.79
N LEU A 11 -26.73 47.68 18.21
CA LEU A 11 -26.56 47.38 16.78
C LEU A 11 -25.88 48.42 15.87
N LEU A 12 -24.65 48.09 15.43
CA LEU A 12 -24.27 48.21 14.02
C LEU A 12 -23.07 47.31 13.69
N ALA A 13 -23.26 46.60 12.58
CA ALA A 13 -22.42 45.59 11.96
C ALA A 13 -20.96 45.97 11.71
N ALA A 14 -20.08 44.97 11.85
CA ALA A 14 -18.90 44.82 11.00
C ALA A 14 -18.50 43.33 10.95
N SER A 15 -19.10 42.62 9.98
CA SER A 15 -18.57 41.37 9.43
C SER A 15 -17.27 41.65 8.67
N LEU A 16 -16.44 40.60 8.46
CA LEU A 16 -15.20 40.50 7.66
C LEU A 16 -13.92 40.63 8.53
N LEU A 17 -12.96 39.69 8.62
CA LEU A 17 -12.63 38.50 7.83
C LEU A 17 -11.83 37.52 8.70
N LEU A 18 -12.12 36.22 8.51
CA LEU A 18 -11.24 35.11 8.82
C LEU A 18 -9.95 35.26 7.99
N ALA A 19 -8.85 35.66 8.61
CA ALA A 19 -7.53 35.46 8.04
C ALA A 19 -7.14 33.98 8.27
N GLY A 20 -7.52 33.14 7.32
CA GLY A 20 -6.99 31.79 7.21
C GLY A 20 -5.47 31.86 7.11
N CYS A 21 -4.79 31.29 8.09
CA CYS A 21 -3.36 31.00 8.01
C CYS A 21 -3.18 29.91 6.95
N SER A 22 -3.08 30.33 5.69
CA SER A 22 -2.61 29.51 4.59
C SER A 22 -1.14 29.17 4.87
N SER A 23 -0.90 27.97 5.39
CA SER A 23 0.38 27.31 5.25
C SER A 23 0.65 27.20 3.75
N GLY A 24 1.79 27.72 3.28
CA GLY A 24 2.18 27.63 1.87
C GLY A 24 2.09 26.19 1.34
N PRO A 25 2.00 26.02 0.01
CA PRO A 25 1.79 24.72 -0.60
C PRO A 25 2.82 23.70 -0.07
N PRO A 26 2.38 22.49 0.30
CA PRO A 26 3.28 21.46 0.82
C PRO A 26 4.42 21.24 -0.17
N ILE A 27 5.62 20.94 0.30
CA ILE A 27 6.82 20.82 -0.55
C ILE A 27 7.09 19.35 -0.80
N ASP A 28 7.32 18.97 -2.05
CA ASP A 28 7.75 17.62 -2.40
C ASP A 28 9.16 17.38 -1.82
N SER A 29 9.27 16.44 -0.89
CA SER A 29 10.52 16.10 -0.21
C SER A 29 11.58 15.48 -1.13
N ARG A 30 11.21 14.94 -2.29
CA ARG A 30 12.14 14.40 -3.30
C ARG A 30 12.68 15.45 -4.25
N THR A 31 11.91 16.50 -4.56
CA THR A 31 12.28 17.47 -5.59
C THR A 31 12.53 18.88 -5.08
N GLY A 32 12.18 19.17 -3.81
CA GLY A 32 12.37 20.47 -3.18
C GLY A 32 11.53 21.59 -3.79
N LYS A 33 10.55 21.24 -4.63
CA LYS A 33 9.65 22.19 -5.29
C LYS A 33 8.34 22.29 -4.52
N PRO A 34 7.67 23.47 -4.55
CA PRO A 34 6.28 23.56 -4.11
C PRO A 34 5.49 22.46 -4.81
N MET A 35 4.76 21.63 -4.05
CA MET A 35 3.79 20.71 -4.64
C MET A 35 2.88 21.58 -5.48
N MET A 36 2.93 21.39 -6.79
CA MET A 36 2.09 22.15 -7.70
C MET A 36 0.65 21.93 -7.24
N ALA A 37 -0.10 23.02 -7.05
CA ALA A 37 -1.56 22.97 -7.08
C ALA A 37 -1.95 22.46 -8.47
N GLY A 38 -2.01 21.14 -8.56
CA GLY A 38 -2.32 20.33 -9.73
C GLY A 38 -3.29 19.24 -9.27
N PRO A 39 -3.89 18.47 -10.20
CA PRO A 39 -5.25 17.92 -10.20
C PRO A 39 -5.58 16.82 -9.16
N TRP A 40 -5.12 16.98 -7.92
CA TRP A 40 -5.24 16.08 -6.78
C TRP A 40 -6.27 16.57 -5.76
N GLU A 41 -6.67 17.84 -5.84
CA GLU A 41 -7.80 18.40 -5.10
C GLU A 41 -9.08 18.15 -5.91
N ASN A 42 -9.96 17.28 -5.41
CA ASN A 42 -11.31 17.01 -5.95
C ASN A 42 -11.40 16.37 -7.35
N ARG A 43 -11.05 15.08 -7.46
CA ARG A 43 -11.59 14.22 -8.53
C ARG A 43 -12.42 13.09 -7.95
N ASP A 44 -13.50 12.71 -8.61
CA ASP A 44 -14.32 11.54 -8.28
C ASP A 44 -13.46 10.27 -8.38
N LEU A 45 -12.72 9.96 -7.31
CA LEU A 45 -12.04 8.68 -7.14
C LEU A 45 -13.15 7.66 -6.92
N SER A 46 -13.46 6.92 -7.97
CA SER A 46 -14.41 5.82 -7.94
C SER A 46 -13.66 4.49 -7.82
N LEU A 47 -14.40 3.43 -7.52
CA LEU A 47 -13.88 2.07 -7.62
C LEU A 47 -14.37 1.49 -8.97
N GLU A 48 -13.45 0.93 -9.74
CA GLU A 48 -13.74 0.07 -10.89
C GLU A 48 -13.77 -1.37 -10.41
N ASP A 49 -14.88 -2.06 -10.65
CA ASP A 49 -15.05 -3.47 -10.32
C ASP A 49 -14.37 -4.37 -11.36
N PHE A 50 -13.74 -5.42 -10.88
CA PHE A 50 -13.08 -6.45 -11.67
C PHE A 50 -13.60 -7.83 -11.29
N GLN A 51 -13.77 -8.69 -12.30
CA GLN A 51 -14.03 -10.11 -12.14
C GLN A 51 -12.92 -10.90 -12.85
N LEU A 52 -12.20 -11.69 -12.05
CA LEU A 52 -11.01 -12.43 -12.44
C LEU A 52 -11.32 -13.93 -12.46
N ASP A 53 -11.09 -14.59 -13.58
CA ASP A 53 -10.94 -16.05 -13.63
C ASP A 53 -9.46 -16.39 -13.34
N PHE A 54 -9.21 -16.88 -12.12
CA PHE A 54 -7.88 -17.14 -11.62
C PHE A 54 -7.51 -18.62 -11.80
N LEU A 55 -6.67 -18.85 -12.82
CA LEU A 55 -6.10 -20.16 -13.17
C LEU A 55 -7.16 -21.25 -13.46
N GLY A 56 -8.39 -20.85 -13.85
CA GLY A 56 -9.51 -21.77 -14.09
C GLY A 56 -9.97 -22.52 -12.84
N GLN A 57 -9.67 -22.00 -11.64
CA GLN A 57 -9.97 -22.64 -10.36
C GLN A 57 -10.85 -21.77 -9.46
N TYR A 58 -10.68 -20.46 -9.55
CA TYR A 58 -11.33 -19.50 -8.68
C TYR A 58 -11.82 -18.30 -9.46
N THR A 59 -13.04 -17.88 -9.16
CA THR A 59 -13.52 -16.55 -9.52
C THR A 59 -13.18 -15.59 -8.38
N VAL A 60 -12.42 -14.54 -8.68
CA VAL A 60 -12.08 -13.47 -7.73
C VAL A 60 -12.70 -12.17 -8.20
N LYS A 61 -13.61 -11.61 -7.42
CA LYS A 61 -14.10 -10.25 -7.62
C LYS A 61 -13.37 -9.30 -6.69
N HIS A 62 -13.02 -8.13 -7.17
CA HIS A 62 -12.48 -7.05 -6.36
C HIS A 62 -12.66 -5.74 -7.12
N ALA A 63 -12.57 -4.62 -6.43
CA ALA A 63 -12.60 -3.30 -7.01
C ALA A 63 -11.30 -2.58 -6.67
N PHE A 64 -10.87 -1.68 -7.57
CA PHE A 64 -9.73 -0.82 -7.33
C PHE A 64 -10.00 0.60 -7.79
N ILE A 65 -9.23 1.54 -7.25
CA ILE A 65 -9.41 2.96 -7.54
C ILE A 65 -9.23 3.21 -9.03
N ASN A 66 -10.18 3.93 -9.61
CA ASN A 66 -10.14 4.41 -10.98
C ASN A 66 -9.97 5.93 -11.00
N GLY A 67 -9.20 6.43 -11.95
CA GLY A 67 -8.86 7.84 -12.04
C GLY A 67 -7.65 8.12 -12.93
N ILE A 68 -7.29 9.39 -13.02
CA ILE A 68 -6.15 9.87 -13.80
C ILE A 68 -4.87 9.65 -13.00
N ASN A 69 -3.80 9.19 -13.67
CA ASN A 69 -2.51 8.82 -13.06
C ASN A 69 -2.58 7.65 -12.08
N ILE A 70 -3.60 6.79 -12.19
CA ILE A 70 -3.71 5.55 -11.41
C ILE A 70 -3.28 4.37 -12.28
N GLY A 71 -2.42 3.50 -11.73
CA GLY A 71 -2.09 2.23 -12.37
C GLY A 71 -3.28 1.28 -12.27
N ARG A 72 -4.02 1.09 -13.36
CA ARG A 72 -5.14 0.12 -13.45
C ARG A 72 -4.64 -1.32 -13.36
N CYS A 73 -5.39 -2.22 -12.72
CA CYS A 73 -4.91 -3.56 -12.33
C CYS A 73 -4.58 -4.49 -13.51
N TYR A 74 -5.38 -4.43 -14.57
CA TYR A 74 -5.30 -5.37 -15.69
C TYR A 74 -5.37 -4.61 -17.02
N PRO A 75 -4.34 -3.82 -17.37
CA PRO A 75 -4.36 -3.02 -18.59
C PRO A 75 -4.53 -3.91 -19.82
N GLY A 76 -5.49 -3.57 -20.69
CA GLY A 76 -5.83 -4.35 -21.89
C GLY A 76 -6.74 -5.57 -21.66
N SER A 77 -7.21 -5.78 -20.42
CA SER A 77 -8.23 -6.80 -20.12
C SER A 77 -9.58 -6.14 -19.79
N PRO A 78 -10.70 -6.71 -20.28
CA PRO A 78 -12.03 -6.23 -19.93
C PRO A 78 -12.29 -6.49 -18.43
N PRO A 79 -12.79 -5.50 -17.69
CA PRO A 79 -12.89 -5.59 -16.22
C PRO A 79 -13.83 -6.71 -15.75
N ASP A 80 -14.88 -7.00 -16.49
CA ASP A 80 -15.88 -8.05 -16.20
C ASP A 80 -15.40 -9.48 -16.54
N HIS A 81 -14.28 -9.62 -17.26
CA HIS A 81 -13.76 -10.92 -17.68
C HIS A 81 -12.23 -10.91 -17.82
N VAL A 82 -11.52 -10.75 -16.72
CA VAL A 82 -10.06 -10.85 -16.71
C VAL A 82 -9.65 -12.31 -16.54
N GLN A 83 -8.84 -12.86 -17.45
CA GLN A 83 -8.35 -14.24 -17.34
C GLN A 83 -6.89 -14.26 -16.91
N VAL A 84 -6.58 -15.04 -15.88
CA VAL A 84 -5.21 -15.37 -15.48
C VAL A 84 -4.96 -16.83 -15.78
N VAL A 85 -3.97 -17.11 -16.62
CA VAL A 85 -3.62 -18.46 -17.07
C VAL A 85 -2.16 -18.76 -16.79
N MET A 86 -1.79 -20.04 -16.71
CA MET A 86 -0.38 -20.42 -16.62
C MET A 86 0.29 -20.35 -17.99
N VAL A 87 1.27 -19.45 -18.10
CA VAL A 87 2.15 -19.34 -19.27
C VAL A 87 3.40 -20.19 -19.03
N THR A 88 3.78 -20.99 -20.01
CA THR A 88 5.03 -21.78 -19.98
C THR A 88 6.01 -21.16 -20.96
N SER A 89 7.18 -20.72 -20.46
CA SER A 89 8.25 -20.22 -21.31
C SER A 89 8.83 -21.35 -22.19
N PRO A 90 9.55 -21.03 -23.28
CA PRO A 90 10.27 -22.04 -24.06
C PRO A 90 11.24 -22.89 -23.23
N SER A 91 11.78 -22.34 -22.14
CA SER A 91 12.64 -23.05 -21.18
C SER A 91 11.88 -23.92 -20.16
N GLY A 92 10.54 -24.01 -20.25
CA GLY A 92 9.70 -24.79 -19.34
C GLY A 92 9.29 -24.10 -18.05
N SER A 93 9.71 -22.84 -17.83
CA SER A 93 9.34 -22.08 -16.63
C SER A 93 7.88 -21.68 -16.67
N LYS A 94 7.13 -21.95 -15.60
CA LYS A 94 5.71 -21.63 -15.50
C LYS A 94 5.49 -20.35 -14.71
N THR A 95 4.75 -19.40 -15.29
CA THR A 95 4.42 -18.11 -14.66
C THR A 95 2.96 -17.77 -14.95
N PRO A 96 2.17 -17.29 -13.97
CA PRO A 96 0.86 -16.74 -14.29
C PRO A 96 0.98 -15.56 -15.26
N GLY A 97 0.07 -15.51 -16.22
CA GLY A 97 -0.03 -14.43 -17.17
C GLY A 97 -1.47 -13.95 -17.31
N ILE A 98 -1.63 -12.67 -17.65
CA ILE A 98 -2.93 -12.04 -17.85
C ILE A 98 -3.23 -12.04 -19.34
N VAL A 99 -4.42 -12.52 -19.71
CA VAL A 99 -4.91 -12.43 -21.09
C VAL A 99 -5.37 -11.00 -21.36
N ALA A 100 -4.69 -10.33 -22.29
CA ALA A 100 -4.96 -8.95 -22.65
C ALA A 100 -4.74 -8.73 -24.15
N ASP A 101 -5.39 -7.70 -24.70
CA ASP A 101 -5.25 -7.26 -26.10
C ASP A 101 -4.01 -6.38 -26.36
N GLY A 102 -3.03 -6.42 -25.44
CA GLY A 102 -1.88 -5.52 -25.36
C GLY A 102 -1.22 -5.24 -26.72
N GLY A 103 -1.37 -4.00 -27.20
CA GLY A 103 -0.73 -3.50 -28.42
C GLY A 103 -1.50 -3.74 -29.73
N GLY A 104 -2.81 -4.00 -29.67
CA GLY A 104 -3.63 -4.21 -30.88
C GLY A 104 -3.50 -5.61 -31.48
N LYS A 105 -2.87 -6.54 -30.75
CA LYS A 105 -2.80 -7.94 -31.15
C LYS A 105 -4.17 -8.58 -31.04
N ARG A 106 -4.61 -9.20 -32.14
CA ARG A 106 -5.80 -10.04 -32.21
C ARG A 106 -5.37 -11.41 -32.76
N PRO A 107 -5.68 -12.52 -32.08
CA PRO A 107 -6.46 -12.63 -30.83
C PRO A 107 -5.70 -12.14 -29.57
N PRO A 108 -6.38 -11.90 -28.43
CA PRO A 108 -5.73 -11.62 -27.15
C PRO A 108 -4.70 -12.70 -26.77
N GLU A 109 -3.60 -12.29 -26.15
CA GLU A 109 -2.50 -13.17 -25.74
C GLU A 109 -2.30 -13.11 -24.22
N ALA A 110 -1.80 -14.20 -23.63
CA ALA A 110 -1.43 -14.25 -22.22
C ALA A 110 -0.02 -13.68 -22.01
N TRP A 111 0.09 -12.57 -21.31
CA TRP A 111 1.37 -11.92 -21.00
C TRP A 111 1.91 -12.46 -19.68
N PRO A 112 3.12 -13.06 -19.62
CA PRO A 112 3.68 -13.59 -18.38
C PRO A 112 4.03 -12.45 -17.40
N MET A 113 3.44 -12.47 -16.20
CA MET A 113 3.51 -11.36 -15.24
C MET A 113 4.39 -11.71 -14.04
N ARG A 114 5.63 -12.16 -14.31
CA ARG A 114 6.54 -12.72 -13.29
C ARG A 114 6.78 -11.78 -12.11
N ALA A 115 7.09 -10.51 -12.38
CA ALA A 115 7.39 -9.53 -11.34
C ALA A 115 6.20 -9.24 -10.39
N TYR A 116 4.97 -9.50 -10.85
CA TYR A 116 3.75 -9.26 -10.09
C TYR A 116 3.37 -10.48 -9.25
N PHE A 117 3.31 -11.67 -9.87
CA PHE A 117 2.86 -12.89 -9.20
C PHE A 117 3.97 -13.63 -8.45
N ILE A 118 5.17 -13.72 -9.01
CA ILE A 118 6.29 -14.49 -8.43
C ILE A 118 7.25 -13.56 -7.68
N GLY A 119 7.40 -12.32 -8.13
CA GLY A 119 8.31 -11.35 -7.55
C GLY A 119 9.78 -11.68 -7.82
N SER A 120 10.66 -11.04 -7.07
CA SER A 120 12.09 -11.29 -7.08
C SER A 120 12.66 -11.27 -5.66
N GLN A 121 13.61 -12.17 -5.39
CA GLN A 121 14.35 -12.16 -4.16
C GLN A 121 15.45 -11.09 -4.23
N TYR A 122 15.61 -10.31 -3.17
CA TYR A 122 16.76 -9.43 -2.99
C TYR A 122 17.60 -9.91 -1.80
N SER A 123 18.87 -9.52 -1.82
CA SER A 123 19.82 -9.77 -0.73
C SER A 123 20.68 -8.54 -0.54
N ASN A 124 20.54 -7.89 0.62
CA ASN A 124 21.35 -6.74 1.00
C ASN A 124 22.40 -7.18 2.03
N THR A 125 23.65 -6.84 1.77
CA THR A 125 24.78 -7.13 2.67
C THR A 125 25.28 -5.82 3.25
N SER A 126 25.40 -5.75 4.57
CA SER A 126 25.93 -4.59 5.28
C SER A 126 26.79 -5.00 6.47
N ASN A 127 27.64 -4.10 6.96
CA ASN A 127 28.41 -4.35 8.18
C ASN A 127 27.47 -4.47 9.39
N LYS A 128 27.78 -5.35 10.33
CA LYS A 128 27.18 -5.33 11.67
C LYS A 128 27.83 -4.21 12.49
N TYR A 129 27.00 -3.50 13.25
CA TYR A 129 27.44 -2.45 14.17
C TYR A 129 27.12 -2.83 15.60
N ASP A 130 28.00 -2.47 16.51
CA ASP A 130 27.71 -2.45 17.93
C ASP A 130 26.59 -1.40 18.19
N PRO A 131 25.47 -1.79 18.82
CA PRO A 131 24.29 -0.94 18.92
C PRO A 131 24.50 0.32 19.77
N ASP A 132 25.51 0.32 20.65
CA ASP A 132 25.78 1.40 21.61
C ASP A 132 26.90 2.33 21.13
N SER A 133 28.02 1.76 20.67
CA SER A 133 29.22 2.50 20.29
C SER A 133 29.29 2.92 18.82
N ARG A 134 28.38 2.41 17.96
CA ARG A 134 28.36 2.66 16.50
C ARG A 134 29.64 2.22 15.77
N THR A 135 30.41 1.34 16.39
CA THR A 135 31.62 0.77 15.77
C THR A 135 31.27 -0.50 14.99
N VAL A 136 31.98 -0.74 13.89
CA VAL A 136 31.80 -1.97 13.11
C VAL A 136 32.31 -3.15 13.91
N LEU A 137 31.46 -4.16 14.10
CA LEU A 137 31.87 -5.42 14.74
C LEU A 137 32.86 -6.16 13.84
N ARG A 138 33.93 -6.70 14.43
CA ARG A 138 35.00 -7.40 13.71
C ARG A 138 35.06 -8.88 14.07
N ASN A 139 35.48 -9.70 13.11
CA ASN A 139 35.87 -11.09 13.32
C ASN A 139 37.23 -11.14 14.04
N PRO A 140 37.64 -12.31 14.59
CA PRO A 140 38.97 -12.48 15.20
C PRO A 140 40.15 -12.14 14.27
N ASP A 141 39.97 -12.26 12.96
CA ASP A 141 40.96 -11.91 11.93
C ASP A 141 40.96 -10.40 11.57
N GLY A 142 40.14 -9.58 12.24
CA GLY A 142 40.03 -8.14 12.03
C GLY A 142 39.08 -7.72 10.90
N THR A 143 38.52 -8.64 10.13
CA THR A 143 37.57 -8.32 9.06
C THR A 143 36.20 -7.87 9.60
N PRO A 144 35.48 -6.95 8.93
CA PRO A 144 34.12 -6.58 9.33
C PRO A 144 33.15 -7.77 9.30
N GLN A 145 32.42 -7.96 10.39
CA GLN A 145 31.29 -8.89 10.41
C GLN A 145 30.19 -8.39 9.47
N GLN A 146 29.68 -9.28 8.62
CA GLN A 146 28.62 -8.96 7.67
C GLN A 146 27.25 -9.44 8.19
N LYS A 147 26.22 -8.65 7.91
CA LYS A 147 24.80 -8.97 8.03
C LYS A 147 24.24 -9.10 6.62
N VAL A 148 23.60 -10.23 6.34
CA VAL A 148 22.89 -10.44 5.07
C VAL A 148 21.40 -10.46 5.38
N VAL A 149 20.66 -9.53 4.79
CA VAL A 149 19.20 -9.47 4.85
C VAL A 149 18.65 -9.89 3.50
N LYS A 150 17.84 -10.95 3.50
CA LYS A 150 17.13 -11.41 2.31
C LYS A 150 15.65 -11.08 2.44
N GLY A 151 14.99 -10.87 1.32
CA GLY A 151 13.54 -10.69 1.28
C GLY A 151 13.02 -10.79 -0.14
N TRP A 152 11.71 -10.57 -0.28
CA TRP A 152 11.04 -10.56 -1.57
C TRP A 152 10.50 -9.17 -1.90
N THR A 153 10.53 -8.84 -3.20
CA THR A 153 9.83 -7.70 -3.75
C THR A 153 8.86 -8.14 -4.83
N PHE A 154 7.71 -7.49 -4.87
CA PHE A 154 6.64 -7.74 -5.82
C PHE A 154 6.15 -6.41 -6.36
N ASN A 155 5.88 -6.35 -7.66
CA ASN A 155 5.17 -5.21 -8.23
C ASN A 155 3.69 -5.30 -7.85
N ALA A 156 3.09 -4.17 -7.49
CA ALA A 156 1.64 -4.10 -7.38
C ALA A 156 1.03 -4.29 -8.76
N LEU A 157 -0.08 -5.03 -8.85
CA LEU A 157 -0.86 -5.13 -10.10
C LEU A 157 -1.45 -3.76 -10.45
N CYS A 158 -1.87 -3.02 -9.43
CA CYS A 158 -2.37 -1.66 -9.51
C CYS A 158 -1.99 -0.86 -8.27
N SER A 159 -1.85 0.44 -8.45
CA SER A 159 -1.51 1.36 -7.38
C SER A 159 -2.02 2.76 -7.64
N ALA A 160 -2.38 3.44 -6.56
CA ALA A 160 -2.74 4.84 -6.55
C ALA A 160 -1.92 5.57 -5.47
N GLU A 161 -1.24 6.65 -5.87
CA GLU A 161 -0.69 7.65 -4.96
C GLU A 161 -1.62 8.84 -4.98
N PHE A 162 -1.83 9.51 -3.85
CA PHE A 162 -2.71 10.67 -3.76
C PHE A 162 -2.27 11.62 -2.65
N ALA A 163 -2.98 12.76 -2.54
CA ALA A 163 -2.65 13.84 -1.61
C ALA A 163 -2.47 13.34 -0.16
N GLY A 164 -1.65 14.06 0.59
CA GLY A 164 -1.32 13.72 1.97
C GLY A 164 -0.31 12.57 2.14
N GLY A 165 0.44 12.21 1.09
CA GLY A 165 1.47 11.17 1.16
C GLY A 165 0.89 9.76 1.31
N ASN A 166 -0.29 9.53 0.74
CA ASN A 166 -0.97 8.26 0.85
C ASN A 166 -0.77 7.43 -0.42
N TYR A 167 -0.58 6.12 -0.25
CA TYR A 167 -0.44 5.15 -1.33
C TYR A 167 -1.32 3.94 -1.04
N ILE A 168 -2.09 3.48 -2.02
CA ILE A 168 -2.79 2.19 -1.97
C ILE A 168 -2.31 1.32 -3.13
N GLY A 169 -1.97 0.06 -2.86
CA GLY A 169 -1.58 -0.91 -3.86
C GLY A 169 -2.33 -2.23 -3.68
N PHE A 170 -2.68 -2.88 -4.79
CA PHE A 170 -3.30 -4.19 -4.83
C PHE A 170 -2.43 -5.15 -5.64
N GLY A 171 -2.32 -6.40 -5.18
CA GLY A 171 -1.52 -7.41 -5.84
C GLY A 171 -1.99 -8.82 -5.54
N ILE A 172 -1.47 -9.78 -6.32
CA ILE A 172 -1.64 -11.22 -6.08
C ILE A 172 -0.25 -11.84 -6.11
N ARG A 173 0.11 -12.58 -5.07
CA ARG A 173 1.46 -13.12 -4.85
C ARG A 173 1.44 -14.63 -4.71
N SER A 174 2.51 -15.26 -5.16
CA SER A 174 2.75 -16.69 -5.01
C SER A 174 3.20 -17.01 -3.59
N ALA A 175 2.45 -17.86 -2.90
CA ALA A 175 2.79 -18.36 -1.58
C ALA A 175 4.06 -19.24 -1.58
N ALA A 176 4.48 -19.76 -2.75
CA ALA A 176 5.73 -20.49 -2.92
C ALA A 176 6.96 -19.56 -2.95
N SER A 177 6.78 -18.29 -3.30
CA SER A 177 7.86 -17.29 -3.27
C SER A 177 7.98 -16.69 -1.88
N GLU A 178 6.88 -16.14 -1.37
CA GLU A 178 6.75 -15.66 0.00
C GLU A 178 5.36 -16.05 0.50
N SER A 179 5.28 -16.88 1.54
CA SER A 179 3.99 -17.19 2.18
C SER A 179 3.54 -16.04 3.08
N ILE A 180 2.23 -15.98 3.41
CA ILE A 180 1.72 -15.00 4.39
C ILE A 180 2.44 -15.18 5.74
N ASP A 181 2.64 -16.41 6.20
CA ASP A 181 3.32 -16.70 7.46
C ASP A 181 4.79 -16.23 7.45
N SER A 182 5.55 -16.54 6.40
CA SER A 182 6.93 -16.04 6.26
C SER A 182 6.97 -14.52 6.18
N HIS A 183 6.04 -13.90 5.45
CA HIS A 183 5.92 -12.44 5.40
C HIS A 183 5.72 -11.83 6.80
N ILE A 184 4.78 -12.38 7.58
CA ILE A 184 4.52 -11.91 8.95
C ILE A 184 5.74 -12.14 9.86
N LYS A 185 6.37 -13.31 9.81
CA LYS A 185 7.57 -13.61 10.60
C LYS A 185 8.71 -12.63 10.31
N ASP A 186 8.96 -12.39 9.02
CA ASP A 186 9.99 -11.43 8.58
C ASP A 186 9.64 -10.01 9.03
N ARG A 187 8.36 -9.61 8.96
CA ARG A 187 7.92 -8.29 9.43
C ARG A 187 8.01 -8.14 10.95
N VAL A 188 7.67 -9.15 11.73
CA VAL A 188 7.86 -9.15 13.19
C VAL A 188 9.34 -9.01 13.53
N ALA A 189 10.20 -9.82 12.90
CA ALA A 189 11.65 -9.72 13.11
C ALA A 189 12.19 -8.34 12.74
N TRP A 190 11.66 -7.72 11.69
CA TRP A 190 12.10 -6.41 11.23
C TRP A 190 11.61 -5.26 12.11
N VAL A 191 10.34 -5.28 12.52
CA VAL A 191 9.75 -4.25 13.40
C VAL A 191 10.31 -4.34 14.82
N SER A 192 10.64 -5.54 15.30
CA SER A 192 11.23 -5.76 16.62
C SER A 192 12.77 -5.75 16.61
N ALA A 193 13.41 -5.44 15.48
CA ALA A 193 14.86 -5.44 15.40
C ALA A 193 15.46 -4.33 16.30
N PRO A 194 16.45 -4.64 17.15
CA PRO A 194 17.11 -3.63 18.00
C PRO A 194 18.05 -2.71 17.20
N ASP A 195 18.20 -2.96 15.90
CA ASP A 195 19.05 -2.22 14.99
C ASP A 195 18.64 -0.75 14.93
N ARG A 196 19.63 0.14 14.95
CA ARG A 196 19.44 1.60 15.02
C ARG A 196 18.54 2.11 13.89
N ASP A 197 18.73 1.59 12.68
CA ASP A 197 17.97 2.02 11.50
C ASP A 197 16.48 1.68 11.60
N TYR A 198 16.12 0.79 12.53
CA TYR A 198 14.75 0.31 12.75
C TYR A 198 14.23 0.61 14.16
N LYS A 199 14.98 1.35 15.00
CA LYS A 199 14.59 1.66 16.40
C LYS A 199 13.27 2.40 16.54
N SER A 200 12.84 3.13 15.52
CA SER A 200 11.55 3.82 15.51
C SER A 200 10.39 2.92 15.06
N ASN A 201 10.68 1.76 14.46
CA ASN A 201 9.67 0.83 14.00
C ASN A 201 8.89 0.28 15.18
N ARG A 202 7.57 0.23 15.03
CA ARG A 202 6.68 -0.37 16.03
C ARG A 202 5.38 -0.78 15.38
N PHE A 203 4.75 -1.82 15.91
CA PHE A 203 3.37 -2.13 15.54
C PHE A 203 2.44 -1.06 16.13
N ILE A 204 1.56 -0.53 15.29
CA ILE A 204 0.36 0.21 15.71
C ILE A 204 -0.72 -0.83 16.05
N ASP A 205 -0.86 -1.83 15.19
CA ASP A 205 -1.68 -3.02 15.39
C ASP A 205 -0.82 -4.25 15.08
N THR A 206 -0.65 -5.13 16.08
CA THR A 206 0.14 -6.36 15.90
C THR A 206 -0.52 -7.29 14.87
N PRO A 207 0.27 -8.11 14.15
CA PRO A 207 -0.27 -9.06 13.20
C PRO A 207 -1.35 -9.95 13.80
N ARG A 208 -2.47 -10.07 13.09
CA ARG A 208 -3.57 -10.96 13.47
C ARG A 208 -4.29 -11.50 12.25
N THR A 209 -5.00 -12.59 12.46
CA THR A 209 -5.87 -13.21 11.45
C THR A 209 -7.31 -13.17 11.94
N GLU A 210 -8.21 -12.66 11.12
CA GLU A 210 -9.64 -12.56 11.43
C GLU A 210 -10.48 -12.82 10.18
N THR A 211 -11.69 -13.36 10.38
CA THR A 211 -12.66 -13.50 9.29
C THR A 211 -13.39 -12.18 9.11
N ARG A 212 -13.24 -11.56 7.94
CA ARG A 212 -13.87 -10.27 7.61
C ARG A 212 -14.28 -10.27 6.13
N TRP A 213 -15.48 -9.74 5.84
CA TRP A 213 -16.03 -9.67 4.48
C TRP A 213 -16.01 -11.04 3.75
N GLY A 214 -16.29 -12.12 4.48
CA GLY A 214 -16.34 -13.48 3.93
C GLY A 214 -14.99 -14.15 3.67
N ASN A 215 -13.86 -13.50 3.98
CA ASN A 215 -12.52 -14.04 3.78
C ASN A 215 -11.72 -14.09 5.09
N SER A 216 -10.72 -14.98 5.16
CA SER A 216 -9.76 -15.02 6.27
C SER A 216 -8.61 -14.08 5.97
N TRP A 217 -8.63 -12.92 6.61
CA TRP A 217 -7.63 -11.87 6.41
C TRP A 217 -6.57 -11.93 7.50
N THR A 218 -5.31 -11.99 7.08
CA THR A 218 -4.15 -11.72 7.94
C THR A 218 -3.65 -10.33 7.65
N TRP A 219 -3.50 -9.52 8.70
CA TRP A 219 -3.12 -8.12 8.52
C TRP A 219 -2.37 -7.57 9.72
N TYR A 220 -1.68 -6.46 9.50
CA TYR A 220 -1.02 -5.68 10.55
C TYR A 220 -0.96 -4.21 10.15
N ARG A 221 -0.71 -3.35 11.14
CA ARG A 221 -0.37 -1.95 10.93
C ARG A 221 0.88 -1.60 11.71
N ALA A 222 1.83 -0.93 11.08
CA ALA A 222 3.09 -0.57 11.69
C ALA A 222 3.49 0.85 11.35
N TYR A 223 4.16 1.50 12.29
CA TYR A 223 4.95 2.69 12.04
C TYR A 223 6.30 2.23 11.50
N MET A 224 6.60 2.56 10.26
CA MET A 224 7.80 2.16 9.54
C MET A 224 8.18 3.30 8.58
N PRO A 225 9.09 4.20 8.99
CA PRO A 225 9.47 5.35 8.18
C PRO A 225 9.96 4.94 6.78
N THR A 226 9.27 5.41 5.75
CA THR A 226 9.67 5.30 4.35
C THR A 226 9.68 6.70 3.72
N PRO A 227 10.27 6.88 2.52
CA PRO A 227 10.20 8.17 1.82
C PRO A 227 8.77 8.63 1.46
N VAL A 228 7.79 7.72 1.41
CA VAL A 228 6.42 8.00 0.96
C VAL A 228 5.45 8.24 2.13
N GLY A 229 5.80 7.76 3.33
CA GLY A 229 5.01 7.85 4.54
C GLY A 229 5.67 7.05 5.67
N ASP A 230 5.20 7.22 6.90
CA ASP A 230 5.76 6.55 8.07
C ASP A 230 4.81 5.53 8.73
N GLY A 231 3.61 5.36 8.19
CA GLY A 231 2.67 4.30 8.51
C GLY A 231 2.44 3.35 7.35
N VAL A 232 2.33 2.06 7.64
CA VAL A 232 1.96 1.01 6.69
C VAL A 232 0.88 0.10 7.28
N GLU A 233 -0.08 -0.27 6.46
CA GLU A 233 -1.10 -1.27 6.73
C GLU A 233 -1.12 -2.28 5.57
N ILE A 234 -1.04 -3.57 5.89
CA ILE A 234 -1.05 -4.63 4.88
C ILE A 234 -2.12 -5.65 5.25
N TRP A 235 -2.97 -5.97 4.28
CA TRP A 235 -4.00 -7.01 4.35
C TRP A 235 -3.68 -8.11 3.35
N MET A 236 -3.77 -9.37 3.78
CA MET A 236 -3.50 -10.53 2.97
C MET A 236 -4.58 -11.60 3.15
N THR A 237 -5.07 -12.17 2.05
CA THR A 237 -6.01 -13.30 2.09
C THR A 237 -5.66 -14.34 1.02
N PRO A 238 -5.63 -15.64 1.34
CA PRO A 238 -5.43 -16.70 0.35
C PRO A 238 -6.54 -16.70 -0.72
N ILE A 239 -6.16 -17.01 -1.96
CA ILE A 239 -7.12 -17.37 -3.03
C ILE A 239 -7.36 -18.87 -2.94
N GLY A 240 -8.22 -19.26 -1.98
CA GLY A 240 -8.49 -20.66 -1.66
C GLY A 240 -7.22 -21.48 -1.48
N ASN A 241 -7.12 -22.61 -2.18
CA ASN A 241 -5.93 -23.48 -2.17
C ASN A 241 -5.05 -23.35 -3.43
N SER A 242 -5.21 -22.26 -4.21
CA SER A 242 -4.50 -22.07 -5.49
C SER A 242 -2.97 -21.94 -5.37
N GLY A 243 -2.44 -21.73 -4.15
CA GLY A 243 -1.04 -21.38 -3.93
C GLY A 243 -0.71 -19.90 -4.12
N TYR A 244 -1.73 -19.05 -4.25
CA TYR A 244 -1.61 -17.59 -4.33
C TYR A 244 -2.47 -16.89 -3.29
N TYR A 245 -2.12 -15.65 -2.97
CA TYR A 245 -2.87 -14.80 -2.04
C TYR A 245 -2.94 -13.36 -2.55
N ILE A 246 -4.03 -12.68 -2.23
CA ILE A 246 -4.22 -11.25 -2.48
C ILE A 246 -3.46 -10.48 -1.40
N THR A 247 -2.86 -9.36 -1.80
CA THR A 247 -2.30 -8.35 -0.90
C THR A 247 -2.93 -7.00 -1.21
N VAL A 248 -3.30 -6.25 -0.16
CA VAL A 248 -3.68 -4.84 -0.27
C VAL A 248 -2.81 -4.06 0.71
N THR A 249 -2.06 -3.08 0.20
CA THR A 249 -1.11 -2.27 0.97
C THR A 249 -1.60 -0.84 1.00
N PHE A 250 -1.61 -0.23 2.18
CA PHE A 250 -1.90 1.17 2.39
C PHE A 250 -0.74 1.82 3.15
N ASN A 251 -0.04 2.77 2.52
CA ASN A 251 0.91 3.64 3.20
C ASN A 251 0.25 4.99 3.47
N PHE A 252 0.55 5.56 4.63
CA PHE A 252 -0.02 6.83 5.09
C PHE A 252 0.99 7.54 6.01
N ILE A 253 0.70 8.79 6.32
CA ILE A 253 1.41 9.54 7.37
C ILE A 253 0.70 9.30 8.71
N GLU A 254 1.41 8.78 9.69
CA GLU A 254 0.87 8.42 11.02
C GLU A 254 0.29 9.64 11.74
N ALA A 255 0.92 10.81 11.62
CA ALA A 255 0.37 12.05 12.16
C ALA A 255 -0.99 12.41 11.50
N ALA A 256 -1.11 12.21 10.18
CA ALA A 256 -2.37 12.45 9.47
C ALA A 256 -3.48 11.49 9.93
N ARG A 257 -3.14 10.22 10.20
CA ARG A 257 -4.05 9.25 10.81
C ARG A 257 -4.49 9.68 12.21
N GLN A 258 -3.56 10.09 13.07
CA GLN A 258 -3.85 10.48 14.46
C GLN A 258 -4.73 11.73 14.53
N HIS A 259 -4.50 12.69 13.64
CA HIS A 259 -5.33 13.88 13.50
C HIS A 259 -6.58 13.66 12.63
N ASN A 260 -6.75 12.45 12.09
CA ASN A 260 -7.85 12.07 11.23
C ASN A 260 -8.14 13.10 10.13
N THR A 261 -7.09 13.52 9.43
CA THR A 261 -7.19 14.56 8.38
C THR A 261 -8.12 14.13 7.26
N GLU A 262 -8.66 15.10 6.50
CA GLU A 262 -9.56 14.83 5.38
C GLU A 262 -8.92 13.89 4.33
N ASP A 263 -7.66 14.15 3.96
CA ASP A 263 -6.91 13.30 3.04
C ASP A 263 -6.81 11.85 3.54
N TYR A 264 -6.52 11.65 4.83
CA TYR A 264 -6.46 10.31 5.41
C TYR A 264 -7.84 9.64 5.44
N GLN A 265 -8.91 10.36 5.80
CA GLN A 265 -10.27 9.82 5.81
C GLN A 265 -10.68 9.33 4.42
N ARG A 266 -10.39 10.14 3.39
CA ARG A 266 -10.67 9.79 2.00
C ARG A 266 -9.87 8.56 1.55
N ALA A 267 -8.58 8.52 1.87
CA ALA A 267 -7.72 7.36 1.66
C ALA A 267 -8.32 6.08 2.25
N ARG A 268 -8.73 6.20 3.52
CA ARG A 268 -9.24 5.10 4.32
C ARG A 268 -10.53 4.55 3.75
N GLN A 269 -11.44 5.42 3.31
CA GLN A 269 -12.69 5.03 2.66
C GLN A 269 -12.44 4.22 1.39
N LEU A 270 -11.50 4.65 0.54
CA LEU A 270 -11.12 3.91 -0.67
C LEU A 270 -10.50 2.55 -0.33
N MET A 271 -9.58 2.52 0.62
CA MET A 271 -8.98 1.26 1.09
C MET A 271 -10.02 0.30 1.66
N ASP A 272 -10.97 0.79 2.45
CA ASP A 272 -12.06 -0.03 3.00
C ASP A 272 -12.99 -0.55 1.90
N GLY A 273 -13.30 0.26 0.88
CA GLY A 273 -14.07 -0.16 -0.28
C GLY A 273 -13.37 -1.25 -1.09
N ILE A 274 -12.05 -1.12 -1.32
CA ILE A 274 -11.24 -2.16 -1.96
C ILE A 274 -11.32 -3.45 -1.14
N LEU A 275 -11.06 -3.41 0.17
CA LEU A 275 -11.08 -4.62 0.99
C LEU A 275 -12.46 -5.29 1.05
N GLN A 276 -13.53 -4.50 1.13
CA GLN A 276 -14.92 -4.97 1.14
C GLN A 276 -15.34 -5.64 -0.18
N SER A 277 -14.78 -5.18 -1.30
CA SER A 277 -15.11 -5.70 -2.63
C SER A 277 -14.55 -7.09 -2.92
N VAL A 278 -13.58 -7.56 -2.13
CA VAL A 278 -12.89 -8.84 -2.40
C VAL A 278 -13.82 -10.02 -2.09
N VAL A 279 -14.18 -10.76 -3.14
CA VAL A 279 -14.99 -11.99 -3.06
C VAL A 279 -14.26 -13.10 -3.78
N ILE A 280 -14.02 -14.22 -3.09
CA ILE A 280 -13.31 -15.38 -3.64
C ILE A 280 -14.26 -16.58 -3.66
N GLN A 281 -14.48 -17.14 -4.85
CA GLN A 281 -15.39 -18.26 -5.06
C GLN A 281 -14.68 -19.37 -5.83
N LYS A 282 -14.82 -20.61 -5.35
CA LYS A 282 -14.35 -21.77 -6.09
C LYS A 282 -15.29 -22.03 -7.28
N GLN A 283 -14.72 -22.30 -8.45
CA GLN A 283 -15.47 -22.71 -9.64
C GLN A 283 -15.88 -24.20 -9.55
#